data_AF-A0A842UIP7-F1
#
_entry.id   AF-A0A842UIP7-F1
#
_cell.length_a   1.000
_cell.length_b   1.000
_cell.length_c   1.000
_cell.angle_alpha   90.00
_cell.angle_beta   90.00
_cell.angle_gamma   90.00
#
_symmetry.space_group_name_H-M   'P 1'
#
loop_
_entity.id
_entity.type
_entity.pdbx_description
1 polymer ?
#
loop_
_entity_poly.entity_id
_entity_poly.type
_entity_poly.pdbx_seq_one_letter_code
_entity_poly.pdbx_strand_id
1 'polypeptide(L)'
;MKLRLLLLTRCNRDCEGCCNKQWDLAALPQVKTFIGYEQILLTGGEPLLDPMKVIRTCVAIRQEAGYGFPIYLYTAWSKDIVRYLQVINSVEGIVLTLHQRHDLDNFRRLQEWFRRHPHFAKMKSLRLNVFSEVGEDIHDDQWKVKNNVEWIENCPLPTDEVFMRL
;
A
#
# COMPACT_ATOMS: atom_id res chain seq x y z
N MET A 1 -10.33 -10.86 10.73
CA MET A 1 -10.94 -9.81 9.87
C MET A 1 -9.98 -8.65 9.73
N LYS A 2 -9.76 -8.19 8.50
CA LYS A 2 -8.82 -7.10 8.16
C LYS A 2 -9.59 -5.87 7.73
N LEU A 3 -9.10 -4.69 8.10
CA LEU A 3 -9.68 -3.43 7.64
C LEU A 3 -8.84 -2.85 6.49
N ARG A 4 -9.41 -2.78 5.29
CA ARG A 4 -8.90 -1.96 4.20
C ARG A 4 -9.41 -0.53 4.41
N LEU A 5 -8.50 0.41 4.63
CA LEU A 5 -8.83 1.78 5.00
C LEU A 5 -8.49 2.75 3.87
N LEU A 6 -9.52 3.37 3.28
CA LEU A 6 -9.40 4.43 2.28
C LEU A 6 -8.91 5.73 2.93
N LEU A 7 -7.65 6.10 2.68
CA LEU A 7 -7.05 7.33 3.19
C LEU A 7 -7.34 8.56 2.31
N LEU A 8 -7.31 8.34 0.99
CA LEU A 8 -7.44 9.38 -0.02
C LEU A 8 -8.28 8.86 -1.18
N THR A 9 -9.11 9.70 -1.78
CA THR A 9 -9.77 9.40 -3.06
C THR A 9 -8.93 9.86 -4.25
N ARG A 10 -8.08 10.87 -4.07
CA ARG A 10 -7.18 11.38 -5.11
C ARG A 10 -6.01 10.45 -5.40
N CYS A 11 -5.67 10.33 -6.68
CA CYS A 11 -4.52 9.59 -7.19
C CYS A 11 -3.81 10.44 -8.26
N ASN A 12 -2.49 10.31 -8.38
CA ASN A 12 -1.72 10.93 -9.47
C ASN A 12 -1.48 9.96 -10.65
N ARG A 13 -2.25 8.88 -10.68
CA ARG A 13 -2.28 7.88 -11.75
C ARG A 13 -3.73 7.74 -12.19
N ASP A 14 -3.91 7.41 -13.46
CA ASP A 14 -5.22 7.19 -14.06
C ASP A 14 -5.33 5.78 -14.65
N CYS A 15 -4.94 4.77 -13.86
CA CYS A 15 -4.91 3.39 -14.33
C CYS A 15 -6.31 2.93 -14.79
N GLU A 16 -6.39 2.25 -15.94
CA GLU A 16 -7.65 1.82 -16.54
C GLU A 16 -8.42 0.86 -15.64
N GLY A 17 -7.79 -0.22 -15.18
CA GLY A 17 -8.40 -1.22 -14.29
C GLY A 17 -8.44 -0.84 -12.81
N CYS A 18 -8.24 0.43 -12.44
CA CYS A 18 -8.14 0.83 -11.04
C CYS A 18 -9.38 0.46 -10.22
N CYS A 19 -9.21 -0.35 -9.16
CA CYS A 19 -10.31 -0.74 -8.29
C CYS A 19 -11.08 0.43 -7.68
N ASN A 20 -10.41 1.55 -7.39
CA ASN A 20 -11.07 2.73 -6.84
C ASN A 20 -12.06 3.38 -7.81
N LYS A 21 -11.96 3.12 -9.12
CA LYS A 21 -12.94 3.55 -10.13
C LYS A 21 -14.16 2.64 -10.20
N GLN A 22 -14.04 1.43 -9.67
CA GLN A 22 -15.09 0.40 -9.70
C GLN A 22 -15.95 0.39 -8.43
N TRP A 23 -15.60 1.22 -7.44
CA TRP A 23 -16.33 1.38 -6.18
C TRP A 23 -16.89 2.80 -6.05
N ASP A 24 -18.07 2.93 -5.45
CA ASP A 24 -18.53 4.23 -4.95
C ASP A 24 -17.82 4.53 -3.61
N LEU A 25 -16.69 5.22 -3.72
CA LEU A 25 -15.86 5.57 -2.57
C LEU A 25 -16.57 6.49 -1.57
N ALA A 26 -17.54 7.30 -2.02
CA ALA A 26 -18.29 8.21 -1.15
C ALA A 26 -19.32 7.45 -0.32
N ALA A 27 -19.90 6.39 -0.89
CA ALA A 27 -20.84 5.50 -0.21
C ALA A 27 -20.18 4.50 0.76
N LEU A 28 -18.85 4.39 0.77
CA LEU A 28 -18.17 3.51 1.73
C LEU A 28 -18.53 3.87 3.17
N PRO A 29 -18.75 2.86 4.04
CA PRO A 29 -18.98 3.10 5.46
C PRO A 29 -17.77 3.79 6.07
N GLN A 30 -18.03 4.67 7.03
CA GLN A 30 -16.98 5.35 7.79
C GLN A 30 -16.52 4.46 8.94
N VAL A 31 -15.22 4.28 9.09
CA VAL A 31 -14.64 3.58 10.24
C VAL A 31 -14.99 4.32 11.54
N LYS A 32 -15.44 3.58 12.55
CA LYS A 32 -15.82 4.13 13.87
C LYS A 32 -14.86 3.76 15.00
N THR A 33 -14.10 2.69 14.81
CA THR A 33 -13.04 2.26 15.72
C THR A 33 -12.03 1.42 14.95
N PHE A 34 -10.79 1.37 15.44
CA PHE A 34 -9.74 0.49 14.93
C PHE A 34 -9.61 -0.83 15.71
N ILE A 35 -10.41 -1.02 16.77
CA ILE A 35 -10.41 -2.25 17.58
C ILE A 35 -11.21 -3.36 16.88
N GLY A 36 -10.75 -4.61 17.04
CA GLY A 36 -11.44 -5.81 16.53
C GLY A 36 -10.97 -6.28 15.15
N TYR A 37 -10.03 -5.56 14.53
CA TYR A 37 -9.34 -6.01 13.32
C TYR A 37 -8.02 -6.72 13.67
N GLU A 38 -7.57 -7.64 12.83
CA GLU A 38 -6.28 -8.31 12.97
C GLU A 38 -5.12 -7.45 12.43
N GLN A 39 -5.43 -6.63 11.43
CA GLN A 39 -4.50 -5.70 10.78
C GLN A 39 -5.26 -4.66 9.98
N ILE A 40 -4.61 -3.53 9.70
CA ILE A 40 -5.14 -2.46 8.87
C ILE A 40 -4.28 -2.28 7.62
N LEU A 41 -4.94 -2.23 6.46
CA LEU A 41 -4.33 -1.98 5.15
C LEU A 41 -4.63 -0.54 4.76
N LEU A 42 -3.65 0.34 4.90
CA LEU A 42 -3.75 1.73 4.49
C LEU A 42 -3.68 1.81 2.96
N THR A 43 -4.78 2.21 2.35
CA THR A 43 -4.93 2.26 0.89
C THR A 43 -5.65 3.53 0.44
N GLY A 44 -6.02 3.58 -0.82
CA GLY A 44 -6.85 4.59 -1.43
C GLY A 44 -6.39 4.91 -2.81
N GLY A 45 -6.58 6.15 -3.27
CA GLY A 45 -6.00 6.67 -4.48
C GLY A 45 -4.47 6.47 -4.47
N GLU A 46 -3.71 7.47 -4.01
CA GLU A 46 -2.29 7.26 -3.74
C GLU A 46 -1.93 7.81 -2.34
N PRO A 47 -1.84 6.95 -1.31
CA PRO A 47 -1.55 7.36 0.06
C PRO A 47 -0.29 8.23 0.20
N LEU A 48 0.76 7.93 -0.57
CA LEU A 48 1.99 8.70 -0.51
C LEU A 48 1.87 10.09 -1.11
N LEU A 49 0.73 10.49 -1.70
CA LEU A 49 0.45 11.90 -1.99
C LEU A 49 0.40 12.77 -0.73
N ASP A 50 0.03 12.18 0.41
CA ASP A 50 -0.03 12.85 1.71
C ASP A 50 0.60 11.96 2.83
N PRO A 51 1.94 11.94 2.91
CA PRO A 51 2.65 11.17 3.93
C PRO A 51 2.25 11.54 5.37
N MET A 52 1.90 12.80 5.61
CA MET A 52 1.45 13.25 6.94
C MET A 52 0.11 12.64 7.31
N LYS A 53 -0.81 12.48 6.36
CA LYS A 53 -2.07 11.77 6.60
C LYS A 53 -1.84 10.30 6.96
N VAL A 54 -0.88 9.63 6.29
CA VAL A 54 -0.48 8.26 6.64
C VAL A 54 -0.01 8.20 8.09
N ILE A 55 0.94 9.06 8.47
CA ILE A 55 1.51 9.11 9.84
C ILE A 55 0.43 9.38 10.89
N ARG A 56 -0.42 10.39 10.69
CA ARG A 56 -1.51 10.73 11.62
C ARG A 56 -2.49 9.58 11.79
N THR A 57 -2.78 8.86 10.71
CA THR A 57 -3.66 7.69 10.76
C THR A 57 -3.02 6.55 11.54
N CYS A 58 -1.72 6.27 11.33
CA CYS A 58 -0.99 5.28 12.14
C CYS A 58 -0.99 5.61 13.64
N VAL A 59 -0.85 6.90 13.99
CA VAL A 59 -0.92 7.35 15.39
C VAL A 59 -2.31 7.09 15.97
N ALA A 60 -3.38 7.46 15.26
CA ALA A 60 -4.75 7.22 15.71
C ALA A 60 -5.05 5.73 15.89
N ILE A 61 -4.61 4.89 14.95
CA ILE A 61 -4.74 3.43 15.05
C ILE A 61 -4.06 2.91 16.32
N ARG A 62 -2.81 3.34 16.58
CA ARG A 62 -2.05 2.85 17.75
C ARG A 62 -2.59 3.37 19.08
N GLN A 63 -3.24 4.54 19.09
CA GLN A 63 -3.92 5.05 20.28
C GLN A 63 -5.10 4.16 20.70
N GLU A 64 -5.81 3.55 19.73
CA GLU A 64 -6.93 2.65 20.01
C GLU A 64 -6.54 1.18 20.11
N ALA A 65 -5.74 0.67 19.15
CA ALA A 65 -5.43 -0.75 18.99
C ALA A 65 -4.10 -1.17 19.63
N GLY A 66 -3.30 -0.22 20.12
CA GLY A 66 -2.04 -0.46 20.83
C GLY A 66 -0.79 -0.35 19.96
N TYR A 67 0.36 -0.22 20.63
CA TYR A 67 1.67 -0.21 19.97
C TYR A 67 1.98 -1.57 19.34
N GLY A 68 2.56 -1.56 18.13
CA GLY A 68 2.89 -2.78 17.39
C GLY A 68 1.71 -3.43 16.67
N PHE A 69 0.51 -2.84 16.71
CA PHE A 69 -0.62 -3.29 15.91
C PHE A 69 -0.25 -3.31 14.41
N PRO A 70 -0.54 -4.37 13.63
CA PRO A 70 -0.07 -4.47 12.25
C PRO A 70 -0.75 -3.51 11.28
N ILE A 71 0.03 -2.58 10.71
CA ILE A 71 -0.39 -1.61 9.72
C ILE A 71 0.45 -1.76 8.45
N TYR A 72 -0.20 -1.95 7.31
CA TYR A 72 0.46 -2.15 6.01
C TYR A 72 0.08 -1.05 5.04
N LEU A 73 1.08 -0.42 4.41
CA LEU A 73 0.87 0.61 3.39
C LEU A 73 0.76 0.00 2.00
N TYR A 74 -0.36 0.22 1.32
CA TYR A 74 -0.56 -0.14 -0.09
C TYR A 74 -0.35 1.11 -0.94
N THR A 75 0.57 1.06 -1.89
CA THR A 75 0.95 2.23 -2.71
C THR A 75 1.38 1.82 -4.12
N ALA A 76 1.20 2.73 -5.07
CA ALA A 76 1.72 2.64 -6.43
C ALA A 76 2.84 3.67 -6.68
N TRP A 77 3.40 4.26 -5.62
CA TRP A 77 4.43 5.28 -5.67
C TRP A 77 5.81 4.64 -5.86
N SER A 78 6.16 4.31 -7.10
CA SER A 78 7.46 3.68 -7.41
C SER A 78 8.65 4.65 -7.34
N LYS A 79 8.40 5.97 -7.26
CA LYS A 79 9.41 7.05 -7.37
C LYS A 79 9.90 7.58 -6.01
N ASP A 80 11.02 8.28 -6.01
CA ASP A 80 11.59 9.08 -4.90
C ASP A 80 11.40 8.51 -3.47
N ILE A 81 12.51 8.00 -2.90
CA ILE A 81 12.60 7.44 -1.55
C ILE A 81 12.16 8.40 -0.43
N VAL A 82 12.19 9.73 -0.64
CA VAL A 82 11.91 10.72 0.42
C VAL A 82 10.55 10.50 1.07
N ARG A 83 9.52 10.15 0.29
CA ARG A 83 8.17 9.89 0.83
C ARG A 83 8.11 8.63 1.68
N TYR A 84 8.87 7.61 1.32
CA TYR A 84 9.00 6.39 2.12
C TYR A 84 9.69 6.68 3.45
N LEU A 85 10.76 7.47 3.47
CA LEU A 85 11.48 7.81 4.70
C LEU A 85 10.59 8.49 5.74
N GLN A 86 9.59 9.25 5.31
CA GLN A 86 8.63 9.89 6.20
C GLN A 86 7.72 8.87 6.90
N VAL A 87 7.31 7.80 6.21
CA VAL A 87 6.26 6.89 6.70
C VAL A 87 6.77 5.52 7.15
N ILE A 88 7.97 5.11 6.74
CA ILE A 88 8.45 3.73 6.91
C ILE A 88 8.49 3.28 8.37
N ASN A 89 8.81 4.19 9.29
CA ASN A 89 8.81 3.91 10.72
C ASN A 89 7.39 3.88 11.33
N SER A 90 6.38 4.32 10.59
CA SER A 90 4.98 4.33 11.03
C SER A 90 4.21 3.07 10.64
N VAL A 91 4.75 2.20 9.79
CA VAL A 91 4.08 0.99 9.30
C VAL A 91 4.94 -0.25 9.47
N GLU A 92 4.31 -1.41 9.54
CA GLU A 92 4.93 -2.72 9.73
C GLU A 92 5.30 -3.36 8.37
N GLY A 93 4.69 -2.89 7.29
CA GLY A 93 5.08 -3.30 5.95
C GLY A 93 4.56 -2.40 4.83
N ILE A 94 5.09 -2.65 3.64
CA ILE A 94 4.77 -1.93 2.40
C ILE A 94 4.42 -2.95 1.34
N VAL A 95 3.29 -2.72 0.67
CA VAL A 95 2.90 -3.39 -0.56
C VAL A 95 3.00 -2.37 -1.69
N LEU A 96 4.07 -2.46 -2.48
CA LEU A 96 4.27 -1.65 -3.66
C LEU A 96 3.67 -2.36 -4.88
N THR A 97 2.93 -1.63 -5.71
CA THR A 97 2.39 -2.16 -6.96
C THR A 97 2.96 -1.41 -8.17
N LEU A 98 3.59 -2.15 -9.07
CA LEU A 98 4.07 -1.65 -10.36
C LEU A 98 3.00 -2.00 -11.40
N HIS A 99 2.47 -0.99 -12.10
CA HIS A 99 1.39 -1.20 -13.07
C HIS A 99 1.87 -1.13 -14.51
N GLN A 100 2.99 -0.44 -14.78
CA GLN A 100 3.47 -0.21 -16.15
C GLN A 100 5.00 -0.27 -16.20
N ARG A 101 5.55 -0.51 -17.40
CA ARG A 101 7.00 -0.61 -17.62
C ARG A 101 7.81 0.56 -17.05
N HIS A 102 7.29 1.79 -17.09
CA HIS A 102 7.99 2.96 -16.54
C HIS A 102 8.16 2.94 -15.02
N ASP A 103 7.37 2.14 -14.29
CA ASP A 103 7.53 1.96 -12.84
C ASP A 103 8.82 1.21 -12.50
N LEU A 104 9.33 0.40 -13.44
CA LEU A 104 10.43 -0.52 -13.22
C LEU A 104 11.74 0.21 -12.89
N ASP A 105 12.08 1.26 -13.65
CA ASP A 105 13.32 2.01 -13.42
C ASP A 105 13.29 2.76 -12.09
N ASN A 106 12.12 3.27 -11.71
CA ASN A 106 11.92 3.90 -10.41
C ASN A 106 12.02 2.87 -9.27
N PHE A 107 11.42 1.70 -9.46
CA PHE A 107 11.53 0.59 -8.51
C PHE A 107 12.97 0.11 -8.35
N ARG A 108 13.75 -0.05 -9.43
CA ARG A 108 15.17 -0.46 -9.37
C ARG A 108 15.99 0.53 -8.52
N ARG A 109 15.73 1.83 -8.63
CA ARG A 109 16.37 2.85 -7.78
C ARG A 109 15.96 2.74 -6.31
N LEU A 110 14.67 2.49 -6.06
CA LEU A 110 14.14 2.27 -4.71
C LEU A 110 14.74 1.01 -4.07
N GLN A 111 14.76 -0.10 -4.81
CA GLN A 111 15.32 -1.38 -4.43
C GLN A 111 16.81 -1.25 -4.09
N GLU A 112 17.57 -0.56 -4.93
CA GLU A 112 18.99 -0.31 -4.69
C GLU A 112 19.20 0.50 -3.39
N TRP A 113 18.30 1.43 -3.07
CA TRP A 113 18.35 2.11 -1.78
C TRP A 113 18.12 1.15 -0.60
N PHE A 114 17.15 0.22 -0.70
CA PHE A 114 16.91 -0.81 0.33
C PHE A 114 18.07 -1.79 0.48
N ARG A 115 18.77 -2.15 -0.62
CA ARG A 115 19.99 -2.96 -0.58
C ARG A 115 21.11 -2.26 0.18
N ARG A 116 21.29 -0.96 -0.04
CA ARG A 116 22.27 -0.14 0.70
C ARG A 116 21.89 0.11 2.16
N HIS A 117 20.60 0.00 2.51
CA HIS A 117 20.09 0.20 3.87
C HIS A 117 19.29 -1.03 4.35
N PRO A 118 19.94 -2.19 4.48
CA PRO A 118 19.24 -3.47 4.65
C PRO A 118 18.49 -3.59 5.98
N HIS A 119 18.80 -2.75 6.98
CA HIS A 119 18.07 -2.70 8.24
C HIS A 119 16.60 -2.27 8.03
N PHE A 120 16.33 -1.32 7.13
CA PHE A 120 14.95 -0.94 6.81
C PHE A 120 14.19 -2.08 6.14
N ALA A 121 14.83 -2.82 5.23
CA ALA A 121 14.20 -3.98 4.59
C ALA A 121 13.92 -5.10 5.60
N LYS A 122 14.89 -5.43 6.47
CA LYS A 122 14.78 -6.52 7.47
C LYS A 122 13.70 -6.28 8.53
N MET A 123 13.41 -5.02 8.85
CA MET A 123 12.42 -4.67 9.87
C MET A 123 10.99 -4.56 9.32
N LYS A 124 10.79 -4.75 8.00
CA LYS A 124 9.51 -4.49 7.33
C LYS A 124 9.07 -5.70 6.52
N SER A 125 7.75 -5.92 6.48
CA SER A 125 7.19 -6.83 5.48
C SER A 125 7.12 -6.10 4.14
N LEU A 126 8.01 -6.45 3.21
CA LEU A 126 8.03 -5.87 1.87
C LEU A 126 7.40 -6.82 0.87
N ARG A 127 6.38 -6.36 0.14
CA ARG A 127 5.72 -7.10 -0.93
C ARG A 127 5.65 -6.27 -2.21
N LEU A 128 5.90 -6.91 -3.33
CA LEU A 128 5.88 -6.28 -4.64
C LEU A 128 4.86 -6.99 -5.51
N ASN A 129 3.84 -6.26 -5.97
CA ASN A 129 2.92 -6.73 -6.99
C ASN A 129 3.36 -6.15 -8.34
N VAL A 130 3.57 -7.02 -9.32
CA VAL A 130 4.03 -6.62 -10.66
C VAL A 130 2.94 -7.02 -11.65
N PHE A 131 2.31 -6.02 -12.28
CA PHE A 131 1.31 -6.27 -13.30
C PHE A 131 1.93 -6.77 -14.60
N SER A 132 1.17 -7.56 -15.36
CA SER A 132 1.62 -8.11 -16.64
C SER A 132 2.09 -7.03 -17.63
N GLU A 133 1.52 -5.83 -17.57
CA GLU A 133 1.87 -4.67 -18.40
C GLU A 133 3.23 -4.05 -18.06
N VAL A 134 3.87 -4.46 -16.96
CA VAL A 134 5.29 -4.16 -16.72
C VAL A 134 6.16 -4.86 -17.76
N GLY A 135 5.76 -6.07 -18.18
CA GLY A 135 6.41 -6.85 -19.23
C GLY A 135 7.77 -7.43 -18.83
N GLU A 136 8.04 -7.56 -17.52
CA GLU A 136 9.26 -8.17 -16.98
C GLU A 136 8.94 -8.84 -15.64
N ASP A 137 9.34 -10.11 -15.48
CA ASP A 137 9.31 -10.79 -14.20
C ASP A 137 10.43 -10.24 -13.30
N ILE A 138 10.07 -9.87 -12.08
CA ILE A 138 11.04 -9.37 -11.09
C ILE A 138 11.34 -10.49 -10.09
N HIS A 139 12.63 -10.67 -9.80
CA HIS A 139 13.10 -11.52 -8.72
C HIS A 139 13.88 -10.67 -7.73
N ASP A 140 13.54 -10.80 -6.45
CA ASP A 140 14.21 -10.09 -5.37
C ASP A 140 14.16 -10.91 -4.08
N ASP A 141 15.23 -10.82 -3.29
CA ASP A 141 15.43 -11.54 -2.04
C ASP A 141 14.87 -10.80 -0.82
N GLN A 142 14.69 -9.48 -0.90
CA GLN A 142 14.14 -8.63 0.14
C GLN A 142 12.62 -8.49 0.03
N TRP A 143 12.10 -8.40 -1.20
CA TRP A 143 10.68 -8.25 -1.50
C TRP A 143 10.04 -9.59 -1.78
N LYS A 144 8.90 -9.87 -1.14
CA LYS A 144 8.04 -10.98 -1.59
C LYS A 144 7.31 -10.55 -2.86
N VAL A 145 7.82 -11.00 -4.01
CA VAL A 145 7.31 -10.63 -5.33
C VAL A 145 6.14 -11.52 -5.77
N LYS A 146 5.11 -10.89 -6.33
CA LYS A 146 4.01 -11.51 -7.08
C LYS A 146 4.02 -10.93 -8.49
N ASN A 147 4.55 -11.68 -9.45
CA ASN A 147 4.56 -11.31 -10.86
C ASN A 147 3.23 -11.66 -11.55
N ASN A 148 3.04 -11.12 -12.76
CA ASN A 148 1.91 -11.41 -13.65
C ASN A 148 0.55 -11.18 -12.98
N VAL A 149 0.45 -10.08 -12.24
CA VAL A 149 -0.83 -9.62 -11.68
C VAL A 149 -1.68 -9.06 -12.81
N GLU A 150 -2.93 -9.52 -12.89
CA GLU A 150 -3.91 -8.99 -13.82
C GLU A 150 -4.89 -8.07 -13.12
N TRP A 151 -5.50 -7.16 -13.88
CA TRP A 151 -6.62 -6.36 -13.39
C TRP A 151 -7.79 -7.26 -13.07
N ILE A 152 -8.47 -6.94 -11.96
CA ILE A 152 -9.62 -7.71 -11.51
C ILE A 152 -10.88 -6.90 -11.80
N GLU A 153 -11.81 -7.51 -12.53
CA GLU A 153 -13.12 -6.92 -12.78
C GLU A 153 -13.97 -6.93 -11.50
N ASN A 154 -14.75 -5.87 -11.31
CA ASN A 154 -15.58 -5.56 -10.12
C ASN A 154 -14.80 -5.43 -8.80
N CYS A 155 -13.49 -5.64 -8.81
CA CYS A 155 -12.59 -5.60 -7.65
C CYS A 155 -13.23 -6.14 -6.37
N PRO A 156 -13.60 -7.43 -6.35
CA PRO A 156 -14.23 -8.05 -5.19
C PRO A 156 -13.32 -7.94 -3.99
N LEU A 157 -13.94 -7.66 -2.84
CA LEU A 157 -13.23 -7.64 -1.57
C LEU A 157 -13.04 -9.08 -1.08
N PRO A 158 -11.84 -9.45 -0.58
CA PRO A 158 -11.65 -10.74 0.07
C PRO A 158 -12.64 -10.95 1.22
N THR A 159 -13.06 -12.20 1.46
CA THR A 159 -14.08 -12.53 2.47
C THR A 159 -13.67 -12.21 3.91
N ASP A 160 -12.37 -12.06 4.16
CA ASP A 160 -11.78 -11.67 5.44
C ASP A 160 -11.39 -10.19 5.51
N GLU A 161 -11.85 -9.37 4.56
CA GLU A 161 -11.62 -7.93 4.51
C GLU A 161 -12.94 -7.13 4.57
N VAL A 162 -12.89 -5.97 5.21
CA VAL A 162 -13.90 -4.90 5.08
C VAL A 162 -13.25 -3.65 4.51
N PHE A 163 -13.98 -2.91 3.66
CA PHE A 163 -13.48 -1.68 3.05
C PHE A 163 -14.24 -0.48 3.59
N MET A 164 -13.52 0.42 4.26
CA MET A 164 -14.10 1.60 4.90
C MET A 164 -13.28 2.84 4.59
N ARG A 165 -13.90 4.01 4.72
CA ARG A 165 -13.22 5.31 4.68
C ARG A 165 -12.99 5.88 6.07
N LEU A 166 -12.01 6.76 6.19
CA LEU A 166 -11.84 7.64 7.37
C LEU A 166 -13.06 8.53 7.59
#